data_AF-A0A6H5KL57-F1
#
_entry.id   AF-A0A6H5KL57-F1
#
_cell.length_a   1.000
_cell.length_b   1.000
_cell.length_c   1.000
_cell.angle_alpha   90.00
_cell.angle_beta   90.00
_cell.angle_gamma   90.00
#
_symmetry.space_group_name_H-M   'P 1'
#
loop_
_entity.id
_entity.type
_entity.pdbx_description
1 polymer ?
#
loop_
_entity_poly.entity_id
_entity_poly.type
_entity_poly.pdbx_seq_one_letter_code
_entity_poly.pdbx_strand_id
1 'polypeptide(L)'
;MLAASTLSLSVVSTAGFLLARLANRSSFCATQHGLGFGMMASAISVASAGGSTIAAEVQSNGDVTAAAAAFAGDAGSSPKRRRVSSDVTTRFPITVVEKQPRRLVVIADVHGDLGAFAETLLAAGLVDGTGNWAAGETVLVQAGDVFDRGDSDLEVEEWLWTLQEQATESGGAVYHLLGNHEIMNAMGDHSTASPKSFEPFQDLNVDLAPFGSQLDKFPDWGKPRLAAMAPGGPVSKMLASHSVAMKIGDTLLVHGGLRPVNFDPKSCRGATGMACLESLNRWTHEWLIGQGEMPKELWNRDSPVWTRFYSSPGGVELGEEAGADLQKVLDVTGTVRMIVGHTPQEAGINSALGGRLWRTDTGMTAMIGGQPEARQY
;
A
#
# COMPACT_ATOMS: atom_id res chain seq x y z
N MET A 1 -56.10 -1.06 24.33
CA MET A 1 -55.45 0.26 24.18
C MET A 1 -54.32 0.07 23.18
N LEU A 2 -54.59 0.32 21.90
CA LEU A 2 -54.17 1.52 21.12
C LEU A 2 -52.63 1.56 20.92
N ALA A 3 -52.05 1.68 19.72
CA ALA A 3 -52.56 1.79 18.36
C ALA A 3 -51.41 1.53 17.36
N ALA A 4 -51.73 0.93 16.21
CA ALA A 4 -50.88 0.91 15.03
C ALA A 4 -51.06 2.22 14.23
N SER A 5 -50.01 2.70 13.57
CA SER A 5 -50.10 3.79 12.59
C SER A 5 -49.38 3.39 11.30
N THR A 6 -50.09 3.50 10.19
CA THR A 6 -49.71 3.25 8.80
C THR A 6 -49.64 4.57 8.00
N LEU A 7 -49.06 4.47 6.79
CA LEU A 7 -49.15 5.37 5.61
C LEU A 7 -48.22 6.61 5.61
N SER A 8 -47.63 7.07 4.50
CA SER A 8 -47.84 6.80 3.05
C SER A 8 -46.68 7.35 2.21
N LEU A 9 -46.42 6.70 1.06
CA LEU A 9 -45.67 7.22 -0.09
C LEU A 9 -46.39 8.42 -0.75
N SER A 10 -45.62 9.34 -1.33
CA SER A 10 -46.06 10.17 -2.46
C SER A 10 -44.93 10.35 -3.48
N VAL A 11 -45.20 9.84 -4.68
CA VAL A 11 -44.46 10.04 -5.93
C VAL A 11 -44.85 11.41 -6.50
N VAL A 12 -43.87 12.19 -6.99
CA VAL A 12 -44.12 13.20 -8.03
C VAL A 12 -43.03 13.09 -9.08
N SER A 13 -43.48 12.71 -10.27
CA SER A 13 -42.79 12.82 -11.55
C SER A 13 -43.13 14.18 -12.17
N THR A 14 -42.16 14.83 -12.82
CA THR A 14 -42.40 15.48 -14.12
C THR A 14 -41.10 15.68 -14.87
N ALA A 15 -41.16 15.29 -16.14
CA ALA A 15 -40.14 15.40 -17.18
C ALA A 15 -39.96 16.83 -17.71
N GLY A 16 -38.82 17.06 -18.38
CA GLY A 16 -38.85 17.62 -19.73
C GLY A 16 -38.03 18.88 -20.01
N PHE A 17 -37.37 18.83 -21.18
CA PHE A 17 -36.76 19.90 -21.99
C PHE A 17 -35.29 20.29 -21.66
N LEU A 18 -34.24 19.84 -22.38
CA LEU A 18 -33.90 19.80 -23.82
C LEU A 18 -33.14 21.07 -24.30
N LEU A 19 -31.87 20.81 -24.66
CA LEU A 19 -31.05 21.36 -25.77
C LEU A 19 -30.45 22.78 -25.73
N ALA A 20 -29.12 22.75 -25.98
CA ALA A 20 -28.34 23.62 -26.90
C ALA A 20 -27.96 25.02 -26.37
N ARG A 21 -26.82 25.64 -26.70
CA ARG A 21 -25.59 25.37 -27.46
C ARG A 21 -24.72 26.64 -27.32
N LEU A 22 -23.43 26.51 -27.65
CA LEU A 22 -22.52 27.53 -28.23
C LEU A 22 -21.79 28.53 -27.31
N ALA A 23 -20.49 28.25 -27.15
CA ALA A 23 -19.34 29.03 -27.63
C ALA A 23 -19.43 30.57 -27.76
N ASN A 24 -18.50 31.27 -27.10
CA ASN A 24 -17.63 32.31 -27.69
C ASN A 24 -16.52 32.68 -26.69
N ARG A 25 -15.25 32.29 -26.91
CA ARG A 25 -14.14 33.09 -27.46
C ARG A 25 -14.10 34.59 -27.15
N SER A 26 -12.91 34.97 -26.68
CA SER A 26 -12.09 36.16 -27.01
C SER A 26 -12.03 37.35 -26.05
N SER A 27 -10.86 37.43 -25.40
CA SER A 27 -9.91 38.55 -25.34
C SER A 27 -10.41 39.97 -25.09
N PHE A 28 -9.91 40.59 -24.02
CA PHE A 28 -9.57 42.00 -24.03
C PHE A 28 -8.24 42.26 -23.32
N CYS A 29 -7.37 42.97 -24.03
CA CYS A 29 -6.09 43.50 -23.60
C CYS A 29 -6.32 44.92 -23.07
N ALA A 30 -5.68 45.30 -21.97
CA ALA A 30 -5.44 46.71 -21.64
C ALA A 30 -4.17 46.83 -20.78
N THR A 31 -3.16 47.45 -21.39
CA THR A 31 -1.95 47.97 -20.79
C THR A 31 -2.24 49.25 -20.02
N GLN A 32 -1.58 49.48 -18.87
CA GLN A 32 -1.10 50.81 -18.48
C GLN A 32 0.01 50.75 -17.42
N HIS A 33 0.99 51.62 -17.62
CA HIS A 33 2.24 51.83 -16.87
C HIS A 33 2.07 52.45 -15.48
N GLY A 34 3.02 52.22 -14.56
CA GLY A 34 3.18 53.05 -13.37
C GLY A 34 4.22 52.57 -12.32
N LEU A 35 5.49 52.83 -12.60
CA LEU A 35 6.63 53.13 -11.70
C LEU A 35 6.59 52.74 -10.20
N GLY A 36 7.43 51.76 -9.84
CA GLY A 36 8.56 51.87 -8.89
C GLY A 36 8.32 52.10 -7.38
N PHE A 37 8.67 51.10 -6.55
CA PHE A 37 9.52 51.27 -5.36
C PHE A 37 10.05 49.89 -4.92
N GLY A 38 11.35 49.82 -4.62
CA GLY A 38 12.04 48.58 -4.29
C GLY A 38 11.78 48.09 -2.86
N MET A 39 11.59 46.79 -2.72
CA MET A 39 11.93 46.03 -1.54
C MET A 39 12.52 44.69 -2.00
N MET A 40 13.80 44.46 -1.68
CA MET A 40 14.39 43.14 -1.72
C MET A 40 13.72 42.30 -0.64
N ALA A 41 12.78 41.45 -1.03
CA ALA A 41 12.40 40.28 -0.25
C ALA A 41 13.08 39.08 -0.89
N SER A 42 14.04 38.49 -0.18
CA SER A 42 14.60 37.18 -0.52
C SER A 42 13.47 36.16 -0.49
N ALA A 43 12.91 35.85 -1.65
CA ALA A 43 12.03 34.71 -1.82
C ALA A 43 12.88 33.45 -1.68
N ILE A 44 12.75 32.79 -0.53
CA ILE A 44 13.12 31.37 -0.41
C ILE A 44 12.17 30.64 -1.35
N SER A 45 12.68 30.26 -2.52
CA SER A 45 12.00 29.37 -3.44
C SER A 45 11.93 27.99 -2.77
N VAL A 46 10.81 27.71 -2.10
CA VAL A 46 10.44 26.33 -1.79
C VAL A 46 10.12 25.67 -3.12
N ALA A 47 11.09 24.95 -3.67
CA ALA A 47 10.86 24.10 -4.82
C ALA A 47 9.82 23.05 -4.41
N SER A 48 8.60 23.16 -4.91
CA SER A 48 7.63 22.08 -4.83
C SER A 48 8.24 20.87 -5.54
N ALA A 49 8.52 19.80 -4.79
CA ALA A 49 8.95 18.53 -5.36
C ALA A 49 7.80 17.98 -6.22
N GLY A 50 7.82 18.30 -7.52
CA GLY A 50 6.83 17.88 -8.48
C GLY A 50 7.02 16.42 -8.87
N GLY A 51 6.36 15.51 -8.16
CA GLY A 51 6.10 14.16 -8.68
C GLY A 51 4.85 14.17 -9.56
N SER A 52 4.80 13.38 -10.63
CA SER A 52 3.58 13.17 -11.42
C SER A 52 2.83 11.94 -10.94
N THR A 53 1.53 12.08 -10.68
CA THR A 53 0.63 10.93 -10.59
C THR A 53 0.45 10.37 -11.99
N ILE A 54 0.65 9.07 -12.16
CA ILE A 54 0.35 8.36 -13.41
C ILE A 54 -1.03 7.74 -13.17
N ALA A 55 -2.07 8.41 -13.65
CA ALA A 55 -3.39 7.79 -13.75
C ALA A 55 -3.33 6.76 -14.88
N ALA A 56 -3.74 5.53 -14.61
CA ALA A 56 -3.80 4.49 -15.62
C ALA A 56 -4.96 4.78 -16.59
N GLU A 57 -4.69 5.47 -17.71
CA GLU A 57 -5.50 5.31 -18.92
C GLU A 57 -4.71 4.43 -19.90
N VAL A 58 -4.69 3.12 -19.66
CA VAL A 58 -4.07 2.16 -20.58
C VAL A 58 -5.07 1.85 -21.70
N GLN A 59 -4.72 2.23 -22.93
CA GLN A 59 -5.44 1.75 -24.09
C GLN A 59 -5.16 0.26 -24.32
N SER A 60 -6.24 -0.53 -24.19
CA SER A 60 -6.45 -1.93 -24.56
C SER A 60 -6.46 -2.92 -23.38
N ASN A 61 -7.67 -3.41 -23.07
CA ASN A 61 -7.91 -4.48 -22.10
C ASN A 61 -7.15 -5.80 -22.43
N GLY A 62 -6.58 -5.92 -23.63
CA GLY A 62 -5.85 -7.11 -24.08
C GLY A 62 -4.53 -7.32 -23.32
N ASP A 63 -3.70 -6.28 -23.20
CA ASP A 63 -2.35 -6.42 -22.61
C ASP A 63 -2.40 -6.62 -21.09
N VAL A 64 -3.35 -5.98 -20.40
CA VAL A 64 -3.58 -6.18 -18.96
C VAL A 64 -4.01 -7.61 -18.67
N THR A 65 -5.01 -8.12 -19.41
CA THR A 65 -5.44 -9.51 -19.26
C THR A 65 -4.33 -10.47 -19.64
N ALA A 66 -3.49 -10.15 -20.62
CA ALA A 66 -2.35 -10.97 -21.00
C ALA A 66 -1.27 -11.00 -19.92
N ALA A 67 -0.90 -9.88 -19.29
CA ALA A 67 0.10 -9.85 -18.22
C ALA A 67 -0.41 -10.58 -16.96
N ALA A 68 -1.65 -10.28 -16.53
CA ALA A 68 -2.29 -10.95 -15.41
C ALA A 68 -2.44 -12.47 -15.68
N ALA A 69 -2.86 -12.85 -16.89
CA ALA A 69 -3.01 -14.25 -17.28
C ALA A 69 -1.67 -14.94 -17.61
N ALA A 70 -0.62 -14.21 -18.00
CA ALA A 70 0.71 -14.78 -18.18
C ALA A 70 1.27 -15.16 -16.81
N PHE A 71 1.15 -14.27 -15.83
CA PHE A 71 1.52 -14.58 -14.45
C PHE A 71 0.64 -15.70 -13.85
N ALA A 72 -0.69 -15.58 -13.93
CA ALA A 72 -1.62 -16.59 -13.40
C ALA A 72 -1.61 -17.93 -14.18
N GLY A 73 -1.33 -17.88 -15.48
CA GLY A 73 -1.30 -19.06 -16.37
C GLY A 73 -0.04 -19.90 -16.18
N ASP A 74 1.07 -19.28 -15.80
CA ASP A 74 2.26 -20.01 -15.33
C ASP A 74 2.00 -20.71 -13.98
N ALA A 75 1.04 -20.23 -13.19
CA ALA A 75 0.55 -20.97 -12.01
C ALA A 75 -0.20 -22.27 -12.42
N GLY A 76 -0.90 -22.25 -13.56
CA GLY A 76 -1.65 -23.39 -14.13
C GLY A 76 -0.78 -24.44 -14.85
N SER A 77 0.38 -24.05 -15.38
CA SER A 77 1.45 -24.96 -15.78
C SER A 77 2.58 -24.96 -14.78
N SER A 78 2.26 -25.01 -13.47
CA SER A 78 3.19 -24.99 -12.34
C SER A 78 4.60 -25.47 -12.74
N PRO A 79 5.57 -24.56 -12.94
CA PRO A 79 6.97 -24.94 -12.87
C PRO A 79 7.24 -25.30 -11.41
N LYS A 80 6.72 -26.45 -10.95
CA LYS A 80 6.65 -26.90 -9.55
C LYS A 80 6.67 -25.71 -8.59
N ARG A 81 5.55 -24.96 -8.39
CA ARG A 81 5.44 -23.76 -7.49
C ARG A 81 6.72 -23.61 -6.70
N ARG A 82 7.67 -22.82 -7.22
CA ARG A 82 9.08 -22.90 -6.84
C ARG A 82 9.12 -22.83 -5.33
N ARG A 83 9.38 -23.99 -4.70
CA ARG A 83 9.20 -24.20 -3.25
C ARG A 83 9.84 -23.01 -2.57
N VAL A 84 9.06 -22.25 -1.77
CA VAL A 84 9.57 -21.10 -1.01
C VAL A 84 10.96 -21.46 -0.52
N SER A 85 11.96 -20.82 -1.14
CA SER A 85 13.36 -21.23 -1.02
C SER A 85 13.70 -21.33 0.47
N SER A 86 14.52 -22.30 0.88
CA SER A 86 15.07 -22.32 2.25
C SER A 86 15.83 -21.04 2.61
N ASP A 87 16.13 -20.19 1.62
CA ASP A 87 16.76 -18.88 1.75
C ASP A 87 15.78 -17.74 2.12
N VAL A 88 14.46 -17.99 2.19
CA VAL A 88 13.50 -16.95 2.60
C VAL A 88 13.73 -16.49 4.04
N THR A 89 14.21 -17.38 4.92
CA THR A 89 14.53 -17.03 6.31
C THR A 89 15.86 -16.28 6.48
N THR A 90 16.65 -16.10 5.41
CA THR A 90 17.91 -15.34 5.46
C THR A 90 17.75 -13.89 5.00
N ARG A 91 16.62 -13.56 4.34
CA ARG A 91 16.27 -12.18 3.98
C ARG A 91 15.74 -11.43 5.21
N PHE A 92 16.47 -10.40 5.61
CA PHE A 92 16.08 -9.51 6.70
C PHE A 92 15.40 -8.23 6.16
N PRO A 93 14.44 -7.67 6.90
CA PRO A 93 13.78 -6.43 6.49
C PRO A 93 14.77 -5.27 6.41
N ILE A 94 14.75 -4.56 5.29
CA ILE A 94 15.60 -3.38 5.06
C ILE A 94 14.88 -2.14 5.61
N THR A 95 15.51 -1.48 6.57
CA THR A 95 14.93 -0.28 7.20
C THR A 95 15.41 1.02 6.55
N VAL A 96 16.65 1.05 6.04
CA VAL A 96 17.26 2.26 5.47
C VAL A 96 17.92 1.94 4.13
N VAL A 97 17.53 2.68 3.10
CA VAL A 97 18.21 2.80 1.82
C VAL A 97 18.67 4.24 1.70
N GLU A 98 19.96 4.50 1.95
CA GLU A 98 20.48 5.87 2.05
C GLU A 98 20.39 6.65 0.71
N LYS A 99 20.57 5.95 -0.41
CA LYS A 99 20.60 6.58 -1.72
C LYS A 99 19.20 6.84 -2.24
N GLN A 100 18.92 8.08 -2.61
CA GLN A 100 17.75 8.44 -3.39
C GLN A 100 17.79 7.75 -4.77
N PRO A 101 16.78 6.94 -5.13
CA PRO A 101 16.71 6.38 -6.47
C PRO A 101 16.37 7.47 -7.47
N ARG A 102 16.78 7.26 -8.74
CA ARG A 102 16.40 8.16 -9.84
C ARG A 102 14.90 8.15 -10.10
N ARG A 103 14.25 7.01 -9.84
CA ARG A 103 12.82 6.79 -10.02
C ARG A 103 12.30 5.92 -8.89
N LEU A 104 11.48 6.50 -8.02
CA LEU A 104 10.73 5.79 -6.99
C LEU A 104 9.25 5.73 -7.40
N VAL A 105 8.68 4.54 -7.45
CA VAL A 105 7.25 4.32 -7.66
C VAL A 105 6.65 3.68 -6.42
N VAL A 106 5.50 4.18 -5.96
CA VAL A 106 4.78 3.61 -4.81
C VAL A 106 3.38 3.18 -5.24
N ILE A 107 3.00 1.97 -4.84
CA ILE A 107 1.67 1.37 -5.04
C ILE A 107 1.23 0.81 -3.67
N ALA A 108 -0.01 1.06 -3.26
CA ALA A 108 -0.52 0.65 -1.95
C ALA A 108 -1.83 -0.13 -2.10
N ASP A 109 -2.16 -0.99 -1.12
CA ASP A 109 -3.51 -1.52 -0.90
C ASP A 109 -4.11 -2.26 -2.11
N VAL A 110 -3.36 -3.25 -2.60
CA VAL A 110 -3.75 -4.06 -3.77
C VAL A 110 -4.94 -4.97 -3.46
N HIS A 111 -4.99 -5.50 -2.22
CA HIS A 111 -6.13 -6.29 -1.74
C HIS A 111 -6.55 -7.43 -2.69
N GLY A 112 -5.59 -8.27 -3.06
CA GLY A 112 -5.79 -9.47 -3.86
C GLY A 112 -6.38 -9.26 -5.26
N ASP A 113 -6.41 -8.02 -5.76
CA ASP A 113 -6.90 -7.71 -7.11
C ASP A 113 -5.76 -7.78 -8.13
N LEU A 114 -5.48 -9.00 -8.61
CA LEU A 114 -4.41 -9.26 -9.56
C LEU A 114 -4.57 -8.48 -10.88
N GLY A 115 -5.82 -8.26 -11.31
CA GLY A 115 -6.12 -7.51 -12.54
C GLY A 115 -5.77 -6.03 -12.39
N ALA A 116 -6.28 -5.39 -11.33
CA ALA A 116 -5.97 -3.99 -11.02
C ALA A 116 -4.47 -3.78 -10.77
N PHE A 117 -3.80 -4.74 -10.13
CA PHE A 117 -2.36 -4.67 -9.91
C PHE A 117 -1.57 -4.76 -11.22
N ALA A 118 -1.90 -5.70 -12.10
CA ALA A 118 -1.28 -5.82 -13.42
C ALA A 118 -1.46 -4.54 -14.25
N GLU A 119 -2.66 -3.96 -14.23
CA GLU A 119 -2.95 -2.68 -14.90
C GLU A 119 -2.06 -1.56 -14.36
N THR A 120 -1.97 -1.44 -13.03
CA THR A 120 -1.13 -0.43 -12.38
C THR A 120 0.34 -0.59 -12.74
N LEU A 121 0.87 -1.82 -12.70
CA LEU A 121 2.26 -2.12 -13.03
C LEU A 121 2.57 -1.81 -14.50
N LEU A 122 1.70 -2.20 -15.43
CA LEU A 122 1.85 -1.90 -16.86
C LEU A 122 1.79 -0.40 -17.14
N ALA A 123 0.80 0.30 -16.57
CA ALA A 123 0.63 1.74 -16.73
C ALA A 123 1.85 2.52 -16.21
N ALA A 124 2.42 2.06 -15.11
CA ALA A 124 3.65 2.62 -14.54
C ALA A 124 4.92 2.18 -15.31
N GLY A 125 4.82 1.33 -16.33
CA GLY A 125 5.97 0.79 -17.05
C GLY A 125 6.92 0.02 -16.12
N LEU A 126 6.38 -0.65 -15.10
CA LEU A 126 7.11 -1.49 -14.16
C LEU A 126 7.32 -2.90 -14.72
N VAL A 127 6.35 -3.40 -15.46
CA VAL A 127 6.38 -4.70 -16.13
C VAL A 127 6.13 -4.58 -17.63
N ASP A 128 6.55 -5.58 -18.40
CA ASP A 128 6.17 -5.74 -19.81
C ASP A 128 4.83 -6.47 -19.97
N GLY A 129 4.37 -6.66 -21.22
CA GLY A 129 3.11 -7.36 -21.53
C GLY A 129 3.08 -8.84 -21.15
N THR A 130 4.19 -9.41 -20.69
CA THR A 130 4.28 -10.78 -20.14
C THR A 130 4.33 -10.81 -18.62
N GLY A 131 4.30 -9.64 -17.97
CA GLY A 131 4.33 -9.50 -16.52
C GLY A 131 5.74 -9.56 -15.91
N ASN A 132 6.80 -9.48 -16.72
CA ASN A 132 8.17 -9.47 -16.23
C ASN A 132 8.66 -8.03 -15.99
N TRP A 133 9.57 -7.85 -15.03
CA TRP A 133 10.18 -6.55 -14.73
C TRP A 133 10.79 -5.91 -15.98
N ALA A 134 10.41 -4.67 -16.27
CA ALA A 134 10.84 -3.92 -17.45
C ALA A 134 11.37 -2.51 -17.12
N ALA A 135 11.56 -2.20 -15.83
CA ALA A 135 11.82 -0.83 -15.38
C ALA A 135 13.29 -0.53 -15.02
N GLY A 136 14.23 -1.42 -15.38
CA GLY A 136 15.67 -1.22 -15.14
C GLY A 136 15.97 -0.90 -13.68
N GLU A 137 16.66 0.21 -13.44
CA GLU A 137 17.07 0.70 -12.10
C GLU A 137 15.95 1.35 -11.27
N THR A 138 14.68 1.22 -11.68
CA THR A 138 13.55 1.76 -10.91
C THR A 138 13.44 1.09 -9.55
N VAL A 139 13.02 1.84 -8.53
CA VAL A 139 12.63 1.30 -7.23
C VAL A 139 11.11 1.34 -7.12
N LEU A 140 10.49 0.18 -6.93
CA LEU A 140 9.09 0.05 -6.55
C LEU A 140 8.98 -0.19 -5.04
N VAL A 141 8.04 0.48 -4.39
CA VAL A 141 7.56 0.13 -3.05
C VAL A 141 6.09 -0.28 -3.14
N GLN A 142 5.79 -1.52 -2.80
CA GLN A 142 4.45 -1.95 -2.44
C GLN A 142 4.24 -1.59 -0.96
N ALA A 143 3.24 -0.78 -0.65
CA ALA A 143 3.06 -0.13 0.66
C ALA A 143 2.06 -0.84 1.60
N GLY A 144 2.02 -2.17 1.60
CA GLY A 144 1.18 -3.00 2.46
C GLY A 144 -0.20 -3.29 1.90
N ASP A 145 -0.93 -4.16 2.60
CA ASP A 145 -2.29 -4.61 2.27
C ASP A 145 -2.37 -5.23 0.87
N VAL A 146 -1.52 -6.24 0.63
CA VAL A 146 -1.64 -7.15 -0.51
C VAL A 146 -2.75 -8.16 -0.26
N PHE A 147 -2.89 -8.60 0.98
CA PHE A 147 -3.84 -9.65 1.35
C PHE A 147 -5.29 -9.17 1.50
N ASP A 148 -6.20 -10.15 1.41
CA ASP A 148 -7.65 -10.04 1.62
C ASP A 148 -8.43 -9.25 0.56
N ARG A 149 -9.77 -9.23 0.71
CA ARG A 149 -10.80 -8.66 -0.17
C ARG A 149 -10.91 -9.32 -1.54
N GLY A 150 -9.85 -9.29 -2.32
CA GLY A 150 -9.77 -9.89 -3.66
C GLY A 150 -9.48 -11.40 -3.60
N ASP A 151 -9.58 -12.03 -4.76
CA ASP A 151 -9.52 -13.49 -4.89
C ASP A 151 -8.10 -14.04 -5.06
N SER A 152 -7.11 -13.19 -5.31
CA SER A 152 -5.78 -13.60 -5.79
C SER A 152 -4.64 -13.03 -4.94
N ASP A 153 -4.84 -12.92 -3.63
CA ASP A 153 -3.85 -12.34 -2.71
C ASP A 153 -2.52 -13.11 -2.66
N LEU A 154 -2.56 -14.45 -2.55
CA LEU A 154 -1.35 -15.26 -2.56
C LEU A 154 -0.60 -15.14 -3.90
N GLU A 155 -1.32 -15.14 -5.02
CA GLU A 155 -0.73 -14.96 -6.35
C GLU A 155 -0.07 -13.59 -6.50
N VAL A 156 -0.69 -12.52 -6.01
CA VAL A 156 -0.07 -11.17 -6.01
C VAL A 156 1.22 -11.17 -5.19
N GLU A 157 1.23 -11.79 -4.01
CA GLU A 157 2.43 -11.90 -3.18
C GLU A 157 3.55 -12.71 -3.87
N GLU A 158 3.20 -13.83 -4.51
CA GLU A 158 4.15 -14.64 -5.30
C GLU A 158 4.71 -13.84 -6.50
N TRP A 159 3.91 -12.97 -7.11
CA TRP A 159 4.36 -12.10 -8.20
C TRP A 159 5.33 -11.04 -7.70
N LEU A 160 5.01 -10.37 -6.60
CA LEU A 160 5.89 -9.40 -5.96
C LEU A 160 7.25 -10.03 -5.63
N TRP A 161 7.26 -11.27 -5.13
CA TRP A 161 8.50 -12.00 -4.88
C TRP A 161 9.31 -12.25 -6.16
N THR A 162 8.65 -12.63 -7.25
CA THR A 162 9.28 -12.79 -8.57
C THR A 162 9.86 -11.45 -9.07
N LEU A 163 9.09 -10.37 -8.97
CA LEU A 163 9.53 -9.04 -9.40
C LEU A 163 10.70 -8.52 -8.55
N GLN A 164 10.77 -8.86 -7.26
CA GLN A 164 11.94 -8.56 -6.42
C GLN A 164 13.23 -9.17 -6.98
N GLU A 165 13.19 -10.43 -7.41
CA GLU A 165 14.34 -11.11 -8.01
C GLU A 165 14.74 -10.44 -9.33
N GLN A 166 13.77 -10.27 -10.25
CA GLN A 166 14.01 -9.67 -11.57
C GLN A 166 14.49 -8.20 -11.51
N ALA A 167 13.93 -7.42 -10.59
CA ALA A 167 14.34 -6.03 -10.39
C ALA A 167 15.78 -5.95 -9.90
N THR A 168 16.15 -6.80 -8.93
CA THR A 168 17.52 -6.86 -8.40
C THR A 168 18.52 -7.22 -9.50
N GLU A 169 18.20 -8.20 -10.35
CA GLU A 169 19.02 -8.60 -11.50
C GLU A 169 19.18 -7.46 -12.53
N SER A 170 18.21 -6.56 -12.62
CA SER A 170 18.20 -5.41 -13.52
C SER A 170 18.78 -4.12 -12.90
N GLY A 171 19.32 -4.19 -11.69
CA GLY A 171 19.86 -3.03 -10.95
C GLY A 171 18.80 -2.13 -10.30
N GLY A 172 17.53 -2.52 -10.34
CA GLY A 172 16.43 -1.90 -9.62
C GLY A 172 16.15 -2.59 -8.29
N ALA A 173 14.99 -2.29 -7.70
CA ALA A 173 14.53 -2.97 -6.49
C ALA A 173 13.00 -2.95 -6.38
N VAL A 174 12.47 -3.96 -5.71
CA VAL A 174 11.09 -3.97 -5.21
C VAL A 174 11.17 -4.13 -3.69
N TYR A 175 10.57 -3.21 -2.95
CA TYR A 175 10.40 -3.32 -1.50
C TYR A 175 8.92 -3.52 -1.20
N HIS A 176 8.61 -4.41 -0.26
CA HIS A 176 7.25 -4.64 0.22
C HIS A 176 7.21 -4.23 1.70
N LEU A 177 6.23 -3.40 2.05
CA LEU A 177 5.91 -3.06 3.44
C LEU A 177 4.78 -3.94 3.98
N LEU A 178 4.78 -4.18 5.28
CA LEU A 178 3.66 -4.87 5.93
C LEU A 178 2.52 -3.89 6.19
N GLY A 179 1.31 -4.24 5.74
CA GLY A 179 0.06 -3.58 6.10
C GLY A 179 -0.67 -4.31 7.22
N ASN A 180 -1.85 -3.80 7.60
CA ASN A 180 -2.59 -4.44 8.68
C ASN A 180 -3.17 -5.78 8.26
N HIS A 181 -3.47 -6.00 6.98
CA HIS A 181 -4.01 -7.27 6.50
C HIS A 181 -2.98 -8.41 6.56
N GLU A 182 -1.71 -8.13 6.32
CA GLU A 182 -0.63 -9.10 6.55
C GLU A 182 -0.55 -9.48 8.04
N ILE A 183 -0.64 -8.49 8.94
CA ILE A 183 -0.62 -8.73 10.40
C ILE A 183 -1.85 -9.52 10.87
N MET A 184 -3.04 -9.15 10.40
CA MET A 184 -4.30 -9.86 10.70
C MET A 184 -4.22 -11.32 10.29
N ASN A 185 -3.78 -11.59 9.06
CA ASN A 185 -3.69 -12.95 8.56
C ASN A 185 -2.69 -13.79 9.37
N ALA A 186 -1.55 -13.21 9.77
CA ALA A 186 -0.58 -13.86 10.65
C ALA A 186 -1.13 -14.13 12.06
N MET A 187 -2.02 -13.27 12.55
CA MET A 187 -2.76 -13.52 13.80
C MET A 187 -3.87 -14.58 13.67
N GLY A 188 -4.17 -15.03 12.45
CA GLY A 188 -5.25 -15.96 12.15
C GLY A 188 -6.62 -15.28 12.00
N ASP A 189 -6.67 -13.96 11.83
CA ASP A 189 -7.88 -13.24 11.43
C ASP A 189 -7.95 -13.18 9.90
N HIS A 190 -8.84 -13.98 9.32
CA HIS A 190 -9.12 -14.01 7.87
C HIS A 190 -10.52 -13.51 7.55
N SER A 191 -11.13 -12.73 8.45
CA SER A 191 -12.52 -12.30 8.32
C SER A 191 -12.78 -11.40 7.10
N THR A 192 -11.73 -10.80 6.55
CA THR A 192 -11.75 -9.94 5.36
C THR A 192 -11.33 -10.66 4.07
N ALA A 193 -10.88 -11.91 4.15
CA ALA A 193 -10.49 -12.69 2.99
C ALA A 193 -11.72 -13.10 2.17
N SER A 194 -11.59 -13.08 0.84
CA SER A 194 -12.62 -13.63 -0.04
C SER A 194 -12.64 -15.16 0.10
N PRO A 195 -13.80 -15.85 -0.06
CA PRO A 195 -13.82 -17.31 -0.01
C PRO A 195 -12.90 -17.98 -1.04
N LYS A 196 -12.72 -17.38 -2.22
CA LYS A 196 -11.90 -17.95 -3.29
C LYS A 196 -10.41 -17.85 -3.02
N SER A 197 -9.97 -16.83 -2.27
CA SER A 197 -8.55 -16.65 -1.94
C SER A 197 -7.98 -17.74 -1.01
N PHE A 198 -8.80 -18.68 -0.53
CA PHE A 198 -8.34 -19.84 0.25
C PHE A 198 -7.92 -21.03 -0.61
N GLU A 199 -8.33 -21.08 -1.88
CA GLU A 199 -8.04 -22.21 -2.78
C GLU A 199 -6.53 -22.41 -2.99
N PRO A 200 -5.72 -21.35 -3.26
CA PRO A 200 -4.28 -21.51 -3.49
C PRO A 200 -3.52 -22.09 -2.30
N PHE A 201 -4.02 -21.87 -1.08
CA PHE A 201 -3.38 -22.35 0.15
C PHE A 201 -3.50 -23.87 0.34
N GLN A 202 -4.44 -24.52 -0.35
CA GLN A 202 -4.60 -25.97 -0.27
C GLN A 202 -3.35 -26.71 -0.82
N ASP A 203 -2.64 -26.09 -1.77
CA ASP A 203 -1.49 -26.70 -2.45
C ASP A 203 -0.18 -26.60 -1.63
N LEU A 204 -0.17 -25.80 -0.55
CA LEU A 204 1.05 -25.51 0.22
C LEU A 204 1.49 -26.66 1.14
N ASN A 205 0.68 -27.72 1.30
CA ASN A 205 0.99 -28.91 2.12
C ASN A 205 1.53 -28.55 3.52
N VAL A 206 0.82 -27.67 4.23
CA VAL A 206 1.21 -27.16 5.55
C VAL A 206 0.95 -28.18 6.68
N ASP A 207 1.78 -28.13 7.73
CA ASP A 207 1.56 -28.94 8.93
C ASP A 207 0.48 -28.29 9.82
N LEU A 208 -0.63 -29.00 9.99
CA LEU A 208 -1.75 -28.58 10.83
C LEU A 208 -1.62 -29.06 12.28
N ALA A 209 -0.75 -30.03 12.57
CA ALA A 209 -0.64 -30.64 13.90
C ALA A 209 -0.38 -29.62 15.04
N PRO A 210 0.44 -28.56 14.87
CA PRO A 210 0.71 -27.59 15.92
C PRO A 210 -0.52 -26.79 16.39
N PHE A 211 -1.57 -26.69 15.57
CA PHE A 211 -2.72 -25.85 15.85
C PHE A 211 -3.76 -26.51 16.77
N GLY A 212 -3.76 -27.85 16.88
CA GLY A 212 -4.64 -28.58 17.79
C GLY A 212 -6.11 -28.10 17.71
N SER A 213 -6.70 -27.76 18.86
CA SER A 213 -8.10 -27.29 18.94
C SER A 213 -8.35 -25.90 18.36
N GLN A 214 -7.32 -25.13 17.99
CA GLN A 214 -7.52 -23.88 17.26
C GLN A 214 -8.20 -24.14 15.91
N LEU A 215 -7.92 -25.30 15.29
CA LEU A 215 -8.51 -25.72 14.02
C LEU A 215 -10.03 -25.87 14.10
N ASP A 216 -10.62 -26.10 15.27
CA ASP A 216 -12.07 -26.29 15.45
C ASP A 216 -12.85 -25.01 15.12
N LYS A 217 -12.19 -23.84 15.11
CA LYS A 217 -12.77 -22.55 14.76
C LYS A 217 -12.82 -22.31 13.25
N PHE A 218 -12.15 -23.15 12.46
CA PHE A 218 -11.99 -22.95 11.02
C PHE A 218 -12.63 -24.11 10.25
N PRO A 219 -13.35 -23.83 9.15
CA PRO A 219 -13.78 -24.87 8.24
C PRO A 219 -12.56 -25.56 7.61
N ASP A 220 -12.70 -26.79 7.13
CA ASP A 220 -11.57 -27.58 6.59
C ASP A 220 -10.81 -26.82 5.48
N TRP A 221 -11.53 -26.14 4.59
CA TRP A 221 -10.95 -25.32 3.53
C TRP A 221 -10.19 -24.09 4.05
N GLY A 222 -10.47 -23.61 5.26
CA GLY A 222 -9.79 -22.47 5.88
C GLY A 222 -8.49 -22.84 6.62
N LYS A 223 -8.33 -24.10 7.04
CA LYS A 223 -7.21 -24.55 7.87
C LYS A 223 -5.84 -24.38 7.19
N PRO A 224 -5.67 -24.63 5.88
CA PRO A 224 -4.38 -24.42 5.24
C PRO A 224 -3.93 -22.96 5.22
N ARG A 225 -4.84 -22.00 4.99
CA ARG A 225 -4.50 -20.56 5.07
C ARG A 225 -4.05 -20.19 6.48
N LEU A 226 -4.76 -20.66 7.51
CA LEU A 226 -4.35 -20.46 8.91
C LEU A 226 -2.92 -20.93 9.16
N ALA A 227 -2.60 -22.16 8.80
CA ALA A 227 -1.27 -22.70 9.05
C ALA A 227 -0.17 -22.08 8.16
N ALA A 228 -0.52 -21.65 6.95
CA ALA A 228 0.42 -20.98 6.04
C ALA A 228 0.78 -19.56 6.51
N MET A 229 -0.22 -18.80 6.99
CA MET A 229 -0.07 -17.41 7.39
C MET A 229 0.40 -17.25 8.83
N ALA A 230 0.12 -18.20 9.72
CA ALA A 230 0.56 -18.11 11.11
C ALA A 230 2.10 -18.07 11.23
N PRO A 231 2.64 -17.42 12.29
CA PRO A 231 4.06 -17.41 12.63
C PRO A 231 4.77 -18.75 12.41
N GLY A 232 5.84 -18.73 11.60
CA GLY A 232 6.61 -19.92 11.23
C GLY A 232 6.05 -20.70 10.03
N GLY A 233 4.83 -20.39 9.57
CA GLY A 233 4.25 -20.88 8.33
C GLY A 233 5.00 -20.40 7.10
N PRO A 234 4.87 -21.09 5.95
CA PRO A 234 5.59 -20.75 4.72
C PRO A 234 5.33 -19.33 4.21
N VAL A 235 4.07 -18.86 4.24
CA VAL A 235 3.74 -17.51 3.76
C VAL A 235 4.14 -16.46 4.79
N SER A 236 3.92 -16.73 6.10
CA SER A 236 4.44 -15.87 7.17
C SER A 236 5.95 -15.62 7.06
N LYS A 237 6.73 -16.64 6.69
CA LYS A 237 8.17 -16.51 6.47
C LYS A 237 8.53 -15.64 5.27
N MET A 238 7.72 -15.64 4.21
CA MET A 238 7.88 -14.69 3.09
C MET A 238 7.66 -13.26 3.57
N LEU A 239 6.56 -13.04 4.29
CA LEU A 239 6.22 -11.75 4.89
C LEU A 239 7.29 -11.27 5.89
N ALA A 240 8.00 -12.17 6.56
CA ALA A 240 9.06 -11.81 7.49
C ALA A 240 10.22 -11.04 6.83
N SER A 241 10.38 -11.11 5.52
CA SER A 241 11.40 -10.34 4.79
C SER A 241 11.00 -8.88 4.53
N HIS A 242 9.76 -8.51 4.84
CA HIS A 242 9.15 -7.21 4.54
C HIS A 242 9.24 -6.28 5.76
N SER A 243 9.35 -4.98 5.51
CA SER A 243 9.50 -3.98 6.56
C SER A 243 8.15 -3.43 7.02
N VAL A 244 7.97 -3.15 8.31
CA VAL A 244 6.80 -2.40 8.80
C VAL A 244 6.89 -0.93 8.35
N ALA A 245 8.10 -0.37 8.40
CA ALA A 245 8.39 0.97 7.91
C ALA A 245 9.83 1.03 7.40
N MET A 246 10.09 1.89 6.42
CA MET A 246 11.43 2.09 5.87
C MET A 246 11.68 3.52 5.43
N LYS A 247 12.96 3.87 5.29
CA LYS A 247 13.44 5.11 4.71
C LYS A 247 14.15 4.81 3.39
N ILE A 248 13.81 5.55 2.34
CA ILE A 248 14.54 5.59 1.07
C ILE A 248 14.92 7.03 0.78
N GLY A 249 16.22 7.33 0.87
CA GLY A 249 16.75 8.68 0.86
C GLY A 249 16.01 9.56 1.87
N ASP A 250 15.33 10.59 1.38
CA ASP A 250 14.58 11.57 2.19
C ASP A 250 13.10 11.20 2.35
N THR A 251 12.68 9.99 1.96
CA THR A 251 11.28 9.55 1.98
C THR A 251 11.09 8.47 3.04
N LEU A 252 10.18 8.73 3.98
CA LEU A 252 9.69 7.75 4.95
C LEU A 252 8.46 7.02 4.37
N LEU A 253 8.46 5.69 4.39
CA LEU A 253 7.35 4.87 3.90
C LEU A 253 6.83 3.96 5.01
N VAL A 254 5.52 3.94 5.18
CA VAL A 254 4.81 3.15 6.19
C VAL A 254 3.36 2.98 5.75
N HIS A 255 2.72 1.86 6.08
CA HIS A 255 1.37 1.58 5.60
C HIS A 255 0.30 2.59 6.12
N GLY A 256 0.09 2.71 7.43
CA GLY A 256 -0.91 3.63 8.00
C GLY A 256 -0.35 5.01 8.37
N GLY A 257 0.82 5.05 9.03
CA GLY A 257 1.48 6.30 9.40
C GLY A 257 2.35 6.21 10.65
N LEU A 258 3.30 7.12 10.79
CA LEU A 258 4.15 7.22 11.98
C LEU A 258 3.89 8.53 12.71
N ARG A 259 3.68 8.44 14.03
CA ARG A 259 3.49 9.54 14.97
C ARG A 259 4.66 9.63 15.95
N PRO A 260 4.85 10.75 16.65
CA PRO A 260 5.93 10.88 17.63
C PRO A 260 5.96 9.78 18.70
N VAL A 261 4.79 9.26 19.08
CA VAL A 261 4.65 8.16 20.06
C VAL A 261 5.31 6.86 19.57
N ASN A 262 5.42 6.63 18.26
CA ASN A 262 6.09 5.45 17.72
C ASN A 262 7.61 5.47 17.93
N PHE A 263 8.18 6.62 18.33
CA PHE A 263 9.59 6.79 18.65
C PHE A 263 9.84 6.99 20.15
N ASP A 264 8.84 6.71 21.01
CA ASP A 264 9.04 6.71 22.46
C ASP A 264 10.08 5.63 22.83
N PRO A 265 11.16 5.97 23.58
CA PRO A 265 12.16 5.00 23.99
C PRO A 265 11.59 3.76 24.71
N LYS A 266 10.43 3.85 25.35
CA LYS A 266 9.73 2.70 25.96
C LYS A 266 9.21 1.71 24.92
N SER A 267 8.69 2.20 23.79
CA SER A 267 8.26 1.39 22.65
C SER A 267 9.45 0.79 21.91
N CYS A 268 10.57 1.52 21.86
CA CYS A 268 11.76 1.14 21.10
C CYS A 268 12.84 0.42 21.94
N ARG A 269 12.54 0.00 23.18
CA ARG A 269 13.51 -0.58 24.14
C ARG A 269 14.83 0.22 24.26
N GLY A 270 14.72 1.54 24.28
CA GLY A 270 15.83 2.48 24.40
C GLY A 270 16.45 2.94 23.07
N ALA A 271 16.08 2.34 21.94
CA ALA A 271 16.51 2.83 20.62
C ALA A 271 15.80 4.15 20.26
N THR A 272 16.41 4.93 19.37
CA THR A 272 15.92 6.26 18.95
C THR A 272 16.04 6.44 17.44
N GLY A 273 15.24 7.34 16.86
CA GLY A 273 15.32 7.62 15.42
C GLY A 273 15.07 6.38 14.56
N MET A 274 15.85 6.22 13.49
CA MET A 274 15.75 5.05 12.60
C MET A 274 16.05 3.72 13.31
N ALA A 275 16.91 3.70 14.34
CA ALA A 275 17.19 2.50 15.12
C ALA A 275 15.96 1.97 15.88
N CYS A 276 14.98 2.83 16.17
CA CYS A 276 13.69 2.40 16.69
C CYS A 276 12.93 1.57 15.64
N LEU A 277 12.82 2.08 14.40
CA LEU A 277 12.14 1.37 13.31
C LEU A 277 12.87 0.08 12.93
N GLU A 278 14.20 0.06 12.97
CA GLU A 278 15.00 -1.17 12.78
C GLU A 278 14.64 -2.23 13.83
N SER A 279 14.41 -1.79 15.07
CA SER A 279 14.02 -2.70 16.14
C SER A 279 12.60 -3.24 15.95
N LEU A 280 11.65 -2.40 15.54
CA LEU A 280 10.29 -2.84 15.21
C LEU A 280 10.28 -3.84 14.04
N ASN A 281 11.00 -3.54 12.96
CA ASN A 281 11.14 -4.44 11.81
C ASN A 281 11.75 -5.79 12.24
N ARG A 282 12.82 -5.77 13.05
CA ARG A 282 13.44 -6.99 13.57
C ARG A 282 12.49 -7.82 14.44
N TRP A 283 11.80 -7.21 15.40
CA TRP A 283 10.86 -7.98 16.25
C TRP A 283 9.67 -8.53 15.46
N THR A 284 9.22 -7.80 14.44
CA THR A 284 8.16 -8.26 13.54
C THR A 284 8.63 -9.45 12.71
N HIS A 285 9.85 -9.37 12.14
CA HIS A 285 10.49 -10.49 11.46
C HIS A 285 10.61 -11.71 12.38
N GLU A 286 11.17 -11.53 13.58
CA GLU A 286 11.32 -12.57 14.61
C GLU A 286 9.99 -13.25 14.92
N TRP A 287 8.93 -12.47 15.14
CA TRP A 287 7.58 -13.02 15.33
C TRP A 287 7.08 -13.80 14.11
N LEU A 288 7.16 -13.24 12.90
CA LEU A 288 6.65 -13.87 11.67
C LEU A 288 7.38 -15.18 11.32
N ILE A 289 8.67 -15.33 11.66
CA ILE A 289 9.39 -16.61 11.50
C ILE A 289 9.13 -17.61 12.64
N GLY A 290 8.31 -17.26 13.62
CA GLY A 290 7.98 -18.09 14.78
C GLY A 290 9.00 -18.02 15.92
N GLN A 291 9.85 -17.00 15.95
CA GLN A 291 10.93 -16.78 16.92
C GLN A 291 10.70 -15.50 17.75
N GLY A 292 9.50 -15.30 18.28
CA GLY A 292 9.22 -14.12 19.09
C GLY A 292 7.74 -13.95 19.36
N GLU A 293 7.42 -12.91 20.13
CA GLU A 293 6.05 -12.46 20.32
C GLU A 293 5.74 -11.29 19.39
N MET A 294 4.47 -11.15 19.01
CA MET A 294 4.01 -10.01 18.23
C MET A 294 4.33 -8.69 18.95
N PRO A 295 5.00 -7.73 18.30
CA PRO A 295 5.21 -6.40 18.87
C PRO A 295 3.87 -5.71 19.17
N LYS A 296 3.73 -5.13 20.37
CA LYS A 296 2.50 -4.44 20.79
C LYS A 296 2.21 -3.20 19.93
N GLU A 297 3.25 -2.66 19.31
CA GLU A 297 3.24 -1.57 18.35
C GLU A 297 2.42 -1.90 17.10
N LEU A 298 2.25 -3.17 16.75
CA LEU A 298 1.45 -3.59 15.59
C LEU A 298 -0.06 -3.64 15.85
N TRP A 299 -0.52 -3.47 17.09
CA TRP A 299 -1.93 -3.67 17.46
C TRP A 299 -2.47 -2.63 18.45
N ASN A 300 -1.80 -1.48 18.58
CA ASN A 300 -2.30 -0.39 19.41
C ASN A 300 -2.96 0.72 18.56
N ARG A 301 -3.57 1.70 19.24
CA ARG A 301 -4.29 2.82 18.61
C ARG A 301 -3.42 3.61 17.61
N ASP A 302 -2.14 3.74 17.89
CA ASP A 302 -1.17 4.49 17.08
C ASP A 302 -0.28 3.54 16.27
N SER A 303 -0.78 2.33 15.97
CA SER A 303 -0.01 1.34 15.26
C SER A 303 0.39 1.85 13.87
N PRO A 304 1.65 1.64 13.44
CA PRO A 304 2.13 2.06 12.13
C PRO A 304 1.31 1.52 10.96
N VAL A 305 0.65 0.38 11.15
CA VAL A 305 -0.16 -0.28 10.10
C VAL A 305 -1.66 -0.03 10.23
N TRP A 306 -2.14 0.61 11.31
CA TRP A 306 -3.60 0.83 11.52
C TRP A 306 -4.02 2.29 11.62
N THR A 307 -3.09 3.18 11.96
CA THR A 307 -3.47 4.57 12.23
C THR A 307 -3.98 5.26 10.97
N ARG A 308 -5.09 5.99 11.11
CA ARG A 308 -5.63 6.87 10.08
C ARG A 308 -5.38 8.33 10.40
N PHE A 309 -4.49 8.63 11.35
CA PHE A 309 -4.29 10.00 11.85
C PHE A 309 -3.92 11.01 10.75
N TYR A 310 -3.26 10.56 9.68
CA TYR A 310 -2.84 11.40 8.56
C TYR A 310 -3.74 11.29 7.31
N SER A 311 -4.80 10.48 7.36
CA SER A 311 -5.59 10.17 6.16
C SER A 311 -7.08 10.12 6.46
N SER A 312 -7.88 10.55 5.49
CA SER A 312 -9.33 10.37 5.50
C SER A 312 -9.82 10.19 4.07
N PRO A 313 -10.97 9.55 3.83
CA PRO A 313 -11.41 9.26 2.48
C PRO A 313 -11.56 10.47 1.56
N GLY A 314 -12.07 11.59 2.10
CA GLY A 314 -12.23 12.83 1.35
C GLY A 314 -10.92 13.57 1.04
N GLY A 315 -9.75 13.05 1.43
CA GLY A 315 -8.44 13.64 1.12
C GLY A 315 -8.24 15.05 1.67
N VAL A 316 -8.98 15.43 2.72
CA VAL A 316 -8.97 16.81 3.24
C VAL A 316 -7.59 17.21 3.76
N GLU A 317 -7.29 18.50 3.69
CA GLU A 317 -6.06 19.07 4.24
C GLU A 317 -5.99 18.85 5.76
N LEU A 318 -4.79 18.65 6.28
CA LEU A 318 -4.57 18.32 7.68
C LEU A 318 -4.37 19.58 8.54
N GLY A 319 -4.84 19.52 9.78
CA GLY A 319 -4.73 20.61 10.75
C GLY A 319 -3.32 20.75 11.37
N GLU A 320 -3.16 21.79 12.18
CA GLU A 320 -1.89 22.14 12.84
C GLU A 320 -1.30 21.00 13.69
N GLU A 321 -2.14 20.25 14.40
CA GLU A 321 -1.69 19.10 15.23
C GLU A 321 -0.98 18.05 14.38
N ALA A 322 -1.62 17.61 13.29
CA ALA A 322 -1.03 16.63 12.38
C ALA A 322 0.21 17.19 11.68
N GLY A 323 0.23 18.49 11.34
CA GLY A 323 1.41 19.16 10.80
C GLY A 323 2.60 19.17 11.75
N ALA A 324 2.37 19.39 13.04
CA ALA A 324 3.39 19.40 14.08
C ALA A 324 3.88 17.98 14.42
N ASP A 325 2.97 17.00 14.48
CA ASP A 325 3.31 15.59 14.67
C ASP A 325 4.16 15.05 13.51
N LEU A 326 3.75 15.33 12.27
CA LEU A 326 4.52 14.97 11.08
C LEU A 326 5.92 15.58 11.13
N GLN A 327 6.05 16.87 11.44
CA GLN A 327 7.36 17.52 11.46
C GLN A 327 8.32 16.85 12.45
N LYS A 328 7.86 16.52 13.65
CA LYS A 328 8.69 15.81 14.64
C LYS A 328 9.16 14.45 14.14
N VAL A 329 8.30 13.72 13.42
CA VAL A 329 8.63 12.42 12.84
C VAL A 329 9.67 12.57 11.72
N LEU A 330 9.48 13.54 10.84
CA LEU A 330 10.43 13.87 9.77
C LEU A 330 11.80 14.28 10.34
N ASP A 331 11.82 15.09 11.40
CA ASP A 331 13.06 15.51 12.08
C ASP A 331 13.79 14.31 12.71
N VAL A 332 13.07 13.44 13.42
CA VAL A 332 13.64 12.27 14.12
C VAL A 332 14.15 11.20 13.15
N THR A 333 13.57 11.12 11.95
CA THR A 333 13.98 10.17 10.90
C THR A 333 14.96 10.77 9.89
N GLY A 334 15.18 12.09 9.93
CA GLY A 334 15.96 12.83 8.94
C GLY A 334 15.40 12.65 7.54
N THR A 335 14.09 12.79 7.38
CA THR A 335 13.36 12.69 6.10
C THR A 335 12.62 14.00 5.82
N VAL A 336 12.18 14.22 4.57
CA VAL A 336 11.46 15.44 4.17
C VAL A 336 9.98 15.16 3.87
N ARG A 337 9.62 13.90 3.66
CA ARG A 337 8.24 13.48 3.38
C ARG A 337 7.95 12.08 3.89
N MET A 338 6.68 11.85 4.22
CA MET A 338 6.13 10.53 4.53
C MET A 338 5.09 10.12 3.49
N ILE A 339 5.08 8.85 3.11
CA ILE A 339 4.11 8.25 2.19
C ILE A 339 3.34 7.15 2.93
N VAL A 340 2.01 7.17 2.81
CA VAL A 340 1.09 6.24 3.49
C VAL A 340 -0.01 5.70 2.55
N GLY A 341 -0.49 4.49 2.83
CA GLY A 341 -1.66 3.83 2.22
C GLY A 341 -2.84 3.77 3.19
N HIS A 342 -3.44 2.58 3.34
CA HIS A 342 -4.44 2.15 4.35
C HIS A 342 -5.84 2.80 4.32
N THR A 343 -5.89 4.08 3.95
CA THR A 343 -7.12 4.85 3.92
C THR A 343 -7.44 5.22 2.48
N PRO A 344 -8.45 4.59 1.86
CA PRO A 344 -8.76 4.81 0.46
C PRO A 344 -9.07 6.28 0.20
N GLN A 345 -8.44 6.86 -0.81
CA GLN A 345 -8.61 8.25 -1.21
C GLN A 345 -9.60 8.34 -2.37
N GLU A 346 -10.77 8.97 -2.14
CA GLU A 346 -11.85 9.03 -3.12
C GLU A 346 -11.48 9.77 -4.41
N ALA A 347 -10.52 10.70 -4.33
CA ALA A 347 -10.04 11.50 -5.45
C ALA A 347 -8.70 11.00 -6.03
N GLY A 348 -8.27 9.78 -5.68
CA GLY A 348 -6.97 9.22 -6.07
C GLY A 348 -5.81 9.75 -5.23
N ILE A 349 -4.58 9.52 -5.71
CA ILE A 349 -3.36 9.84 -4.97
C ILE A 349 -3.25 11.35 -4.77
N ASN A 350 -3.11 11.78 -3.51
CA ASN A 350 -3.05 13.19 -3.16
C ASN A 350 -2.02 13.50 -2.07
N SER A 351 -1.80 14.79 -1.82
CA SER A 351 -0.81 15.29 -0.86
C SER A 351 -1.47 16.12 0.24
N ALA A 352 -0.82 16.24 1.38
CA ALA A 352 -1.15 17.23 2.40
C ALA A 352 0.11 17.96 2.89
N LEU A 353 -0.08 19.01 3.68
CA LEU A 353 0.96 19.68 4.46
C LEU A 353 2.11 20.21 3.60
N GLY A 354 1.78 20.69 2.40
CA GLY A 354 2.74 21.20 1.42
C GLY A 354 3.59 20.13 0.75
N GLY A 355 3.05 18.91 0.58
CA GLY A 355 3.75 17.79 -0.08
C GLY A 355 4.67 17.00 0.85
N ARG A 356 4.65 17.29 2.15
CA ARG A 356 5.37 16.53 3.20
C ARG A 356 4.66 15.22 3.54
N LEU A 357 3.39 15.07 3.18
CA LEU A 357 2.65 13.83 3.29
C LEU A 357 2.03 13.46 1.94
N TRP A 358 2.12 12.18 1.59
CA TRP A 358 1.45 11.58 0.42
C TRP A 358 0.56 10.42 0.85
N ARG A 359 -0.65 10.38 0.29
CA ARG A 359 -1.67 9.36 0.54
C ARG A 359 -1.88 8.60 -0.77
N THR A 360 -1.52 7.31 -0.80
CA THR A 360 -1.38 6.52 -2.03
C THR A 360 -2.35 5.36 -2.17
N ASP A 361 -3.17 5.08 -1.15
CA ASP A 361 -4.26 4.12 -1.27
C ASP A 361 -5.39 4.74 -2.09
N THR A 362 -5.62 4.21 -3.29
CA THR A 362 -6.69 4.64 -4.18
C THR A 362 -7.92 3.75 -4.14
N GLY A 363 -7.94 2.73 -3.25
CA GLY A 363 -9.00 1.74 -3.18
C GLY A 363 -9.12 0.90 -4.45
N MET A 364 -7.99 0.57 -5.09
CA MET A 364 -7.96 0.01 -6.45
C MET A 364 -8.69 -1.32 -6.64
N THR A 365 -8.87 -2.09 -5.56
CA THR A 365 -9.65 -3.32 -5.62
C THR A 365 -11.10 -3.03 -6.03
N ALA A 366 -11.63 -3.85 -6.94
CA ALA A 366 -13.02 -3.73 -7.40
C ALA A 366 -14.06 -3.78 -6.25
N MET A 367 -13.69 -4.37 -5.11
CA MET A 367 -14.53 -4.46 -3.91
C MET A 367 -14.67 -3.12 -3.16
N ILE A 368 -13.67 -2.24 -3.25
CA ILE A 368 -13.71 -0.88 -2.68
C ILE A 368 -14.23 0.12 -3.73
N GLY A 369 -13.91 -0.11 -5.01
CA GLY A 369 -14.47 0.64 -6.14
C GLY A 369 -13.67 1.89 -6.54
N GLY A 370 -12.42 1.98 -6.11
CA GLY A 370 -11.47 3.00 -6.54
C GLY A 370 -10.85 2.72 -7.91
N GLN A 371 -9.84 3.50 -8.29
CA GLN A 371 -9.14 3.35 -9.58
C GLN A 371 -7.68 2.93 -9.37
N PRO A 372 -7.11 2.10 -10.25
CA PRO A 372 -5.69 1.76 -10.20
C PRO A 372 -4.81 2.99 -10.51
N GLU A 373 -3.93 3.38 -9.58
CA GLU A 373 -2.99 4.49 -9.77
C GLU A 373 -1.61 4.17 -9.20
N ALA A 374 -0.57 4.74 -9.81
CA ALA A 374 0.78 4.73 -9.27
C ALA A 374 1.37 6.14 -9.29
N ARG A 375 2.24 6.43 -8.33
CA ARG A 375 2.94 7.72 -8.28
C ARG A 375 4.44 7.58 -8.38
N GLN A 376 5.03 8.45 -9.21
CA GLN A 376 6.48 8.62 -9.33
C GLN A 376 6.96 9.83 -8.52
N TYR A 377 8.07 9.67 -7.80
CA TYR A 377 8.63 10.65 -6.86
C TYR A 377 10.05 11.09 -7.15
#